data_AF-A0AAW8YF55-F1
#
_entry.id   AF-A0AAW8YF55-F1
#
_cell.length_a   1.000
_cell.length_b   1.000
_cell.length_c   1.000
_cell.angle_alpha   90.00
_cell.angle_beta   90.00
_cell.angle_gamma   90.00
#
_symmetry.space_group_name_H-M   'P 1'
#
loop_
_entity.id
_entity.type
_entity.pdbx_description
1 polymer ?
#
loop_
_entity_poly.entity_id
_entity_poly.type
_entity_poly.pdbx_seq_one_letter_code
_entity_poly.pdbx_strand_id
1 'polypeptide(L)'
;MSASPLLADGNNLKMESNDSNVKLTIFKALKNPEIIKNMVKVDEDKLTETYEMEVEKVNFGYKVVKVNDKKMSIHIDTTPLDSSRIKDCLLEVDYEGDIGYAFYEDKLINDDYSNGRVWDIGLKHNVPETKDTVVNLTISPIRKDHYVKSDSPMAARSEENEGEVANINEIKLTPIYKFNLISLFN
;
A
#
# COMPACT_ATOMS: atom_id res chain seq x y z
N MET A 1 17.85 -3.98 3.15
CA MET A 1 17.80 -3.61 1.72
C MET A 1 16.46 -4.09 1.19
N SER A 2 15.54 -3.18 0.89
CA SER A 2 14.35 -3.54 0.14
C SER A 2 14.78 -3.89 -1.28
N ALA A 3 14.39 -5.06 -1.78
CA ALA A 3 14.70 -5.45 -3.16
C ALA A 3 13.65 -4.82 -4.08
N SER A 4 14.07 -3.86 -4.90
CA SER A 4 13.21 -3.26 -5.93
C SER A 4 13.14 -4.19 -7.14
N PRO A 5 11.97 -4.73 -7.52
CA PRO A 5 11.87 -5.63 -8.66
C PRO A 5 12.21 -4.89 -9.97
N LEU A 6 13.00 -5.57 -10.82
CA LEU A 6 13.23 -5.17 -12.20
C LEU A 6 12.21 -5.88 -13.09
N LEU A 7 11.45 -5.12 -13.87
CA LEU A 7 10.41 -5.61 -14.75
C LEU A 7 10.79 -5.33 -16.20
N ALA A 8 10.65 -6.36 -17.05
CA ALA A 8 10.84 -6.27 -18.49
C ALA A 8 9.50 -6.44 -19.20
N ASP A 9 9.14 -5.48 -20.03
CA ASP A 9 7.91 -5.47 -20.83
C ASP A 9 8.24 -5.16 -22.29
N GLY A 10 8.39 -6.22 -23.09
CA GLY A 10 8.91 -6.16 -24.45
C GLY A 10 10.29 -5.50 -24.47
N ASN A 11 10.33 -4.26 -24.95
CA ASN A 11 11.55 -3.46 -25.09
C ASN A 11 11.75 -2.44 -23.95
N ASN A 12 10.91 -2.46 -22.93
CA ASN A 12 10.96 -1.53 -21.81
C ASN A 12 11.51 -2.21 -20.57
N LEU A 13 12.44 -1.54 -19.89
CA LEU A 13 12.92 -1.94 -18.56
C LEU A 13 12.48 -0.90 -17.55
N LYS A 14 11.83 -1.35 -16.47
CA LYS A 14 11.37 -0.49 -15.37
C LYS A 14 11.67 -1.11 -14.02
N MET A 15 11.86 -0.27 -13.01
CA MET A 15 11.95 -0.67 -11.61
C MET A 15 10.80 -0.06 -10.83
N GLU A 16 10.39 -0.73 -9.77
CA GLU A 16 9.36 -0.24 -8.84
C GLU A 16 9.91 -0.25 -7.42
N SER A 17 9.63 0.80 -6.64
CA SER A 17 10.14 0.94 -5.28
C SER A 17 9.19 1.78 -4.42
N ASN A 18 9.15 1.50 -3.12
CA ASN A 18 8.46 2.36 -2.15
C ASN A 18 9.33 3.56 -1.75
N ASP A 19 10.62 3.52 -2.09
CA ASP A 19 11.55 4.62 -1.94
C ASP A 19 11.61 5.47 -3.21
N SER A 20 11.85 6.77 -3.05
CA SER A 20 12.02 7.69 -4.18
C SER A 20 13.37 7.57 -4.87
N ASN A 21 14.19 6.60 -4.47
CA ASN A 21 15.44 6.25 -5.13
C ASN A 21 15.55 4.74 -5.37
N VAL A 22 16.35 4.37 -6.36
CA VAL A 22 16.70 2.98 -6.66
C VAL A 22 18.16 2.87 -7.05
N LYS A 23 18.76 1.74 -6.69
CA LYS A 23 20.14 1.40 -7.04
C LYS A 23 20.17 0.24 -8.03
N LEU A 24 21.04 0.35 -9.02
CA LEU A 24 21.30 -0.68 -10.01
C LEU A 24 22.81 -0.97 -10.04
N THR A 25 23.18 -2.21 -9.78
CA THR A 25 24.57 -2.68 -9.86
C THR A 25 24.72 -3.54 -11.10
N ILE A 26 25.66 -3.20 -11.97
CA ILE A 26 25.91 -3.89 -13.24
C ILE A 26 27.35 -4.37 -13.33
N PHE A 27 27.57 -5.52 -13.96
CA PHE A 27 28.92 -5.92 -14.36
C PHE A 27 29.43 -5.00 -15.46
N LYS A 28 30.69 -4.53 -15.34
CA LYS A 28 31.33 -3.65 -16.33
C LYS A 28 31.30 -4.22 -17.75
N ALA A 29 31.44 -5.55 -17.87
CA ALA A 29 31.37 -6.27 -19.14
C ALA A 29 29.99 -6.26 -19.80
N LEU A 30 28.93 -5.99 -19.04
CA LEU A 30 27.53 -5.96 -19.48
C LEU A 30 26.97 -4.53 -19.52
N LYS A 31 27.85 -3.52 -19.45
CA LYS A 31 27.43 -2.13 -19.43
C LYS A 31 26.71 -1.75 -20.72
N ASN A 32 25.47 -1.31 -20.57
CA ASN A 32 24.69 -0.71 -21.64
C ASN A 32 24.43 0.77 -21.30
N PRO A 33 24.99 1.73 -22.06
CA PRO A 33 24.81 3.16 -21.82
C PRO A 33 23.34 3.61 -21.80
N GLU A 34 22.45 2.95 -22.53
CA GLU A 34 21.02 3.33 -22.57
C GLU A 34 20.32 3.02 -21.24
N ILE A 35 20.66 1.92 -20.56
CA ILE A 35 20.07 1.55 -19.26
C ILE A 35 20.40 2.58 -18.18
N ILE A 36 21.65 3.07 -18.19
CA ILE A 36 22.19 3.93 -17.14
C ILE A 36 22.11 5.42 -17.50
N LYS A 37 21.50 5.77 -18.65
CA LYS A 37 21.50 7.12 -19.22
C LYS A 37 20.98 8.19 -18.26
N ASN A 38 19.96 7.84 -17.48
CA ASN A 38 19.31 8.72 -16.51
C ASN A 38 19.74 8.43 -15.06
N MET A 39 20.84 7.71 -14.85
CA MET A 39 21.35 7.33 -13.53
C MET A 39 22.72 7.95 -13.27
N VAL A 40 23.02 8.23 -12.00
CA VAL A 40 24.31 8.76 -11.56
C VAL A 40 25.14 7.61 -11.01
N LYS A 41 26.39 7.47 -11.45
CA LYS A 41 27.32 6.49 -10.88
C LYS A 41 27.68 6.90 -9.46
N VAL A 42 27.49 6.00 -8.50
CA VAL A 42 27.71 6.26 -7.07
C VAL A 42 28.81 5.40 -6.45
N ASP A 43 29.13 4.25 -7.06
CA ASP A 43 30.17 3.35 -6.58
C ASP A 43 30.78 2.53 -7.73
N GLU A 44 31.98 2.00 -7.51
CA GLU A 44 32.70 1.14 -8.45
C GLU A 44 33.65 0.19 -7.71
N ASP A 45 33.60 -1.10 -8.07
CA ASP A 45 34.59 -2.10 -7.65
C ASP A 45 35.37 -2.66 -8.86
N LYS A 46 36.10 -3.78 -8.73
CA LYS A 46 36.87 -4.36 -9.84
C LYS A 46 36.00 -4.87 -11.00
N LEU A 47 34.81 -5.38 -10.72
CA LEU A 47 33.93 -6.08 -11.67
C LEU A 47 32.63 -5.34 -11.96
N THR A 48 32.16 -4.49 -11.04
CA THR A 48 30.84 -3.86 -11.06
C THR A 48 30.91 -2.34 -10.96
N GLU A 49 29.85 -1.69 -11.44
CA GLU A 49 29.55 -0.28 -11.25
C GLU A 49 28.14 -0.17 -10.66
N THR A 50 27.96 0.69 -9.65
CA THR A 50 26.66 0.96 -9.05
C THR A 50 26.16 2.34 -9.45
N TYR A 51 24.91 2.39 -9.88
CA TYR A 51 24.21 3.57 -10.34
C TYR A 51 22.98 3.82 -9.48
N GLU A 52 22.65 5.09 -9.26
CA GLU A 52 21.48 5.53 -8.49
C GLU A 52 20.61 6.46 -9.35
N MET A 53 19.30 6.26 -9.27
CA MET A 53 18.29 7.15 -9.83
C MET A 53 17.40 7.63 -8.70
N GLU A 54 17.15 8.93 -8.64
CA GLU A 54 16.25 9.54 -7.67
C GLU A 54 15.15 10.30 -8.41
N VAL A 55 13.93 10.21 -7.90
CA VAL A 55 12.79 11.01 -8.33
C VAL A 55 12.31 11.87 -7.17
N GLU A 56 11.60 12.95 -7.50
CA GLU A 56 10.99 13.81 -6.50
C GLU A 56 9.99 13.02 -5.63
N LYS A 57 10.13 13.15 -4.31
CA LYS A 57 9.21 12.54 -3.36
C LYS A 57 7.81 13.12 -3.53
N VAL A 58 6.83 12.24 -3.61
CA VAL A 58 5.42 12.59 -3.66
C VAL A 58 4.80 12.31 -2.30
N ASN A 59 4.09 13.29 -1.75
CA ASN A 59 3.36 13.13 -0.51
C ASN A 59 1.85 13.07 -0.79
N PHE A 60 1.18 12.12 -0.16
CA PHE A 60 -0.27 12.00 -0.21
C PHE A 60 -0.86 12.62 1.05
N GLY A 61 -1.58 13.74 0.89
CA GLY A 61 -2.32 14.34 1.99
C GLY A 61 -3.49 13.46 2.38
N TYR A 62 -3.68 13.19 3.67
CA TYR A 62 -4.86 12.48 4.13
C TYR A 62 -5.31 12.92 5.52
N LYS A 63 -6.58 12.64 5.82
CA LYS A 63 -7.20 12.87 7.13
C LYS A 63 -8.06 11.68 7.50
N VAL A 64 -7.90 11.18 8.71
CA VAL A 64 -8.72 10.11 9.27
C VAL A 64 -9.85 10.70 10.10
N VAL A 65 -11.07 10.22 9.86
CA VAL A 65 -12.28 10.50 10.65
C VAL A 65 -12.71 9.19 11.31
N LYS A 66 -12.51 9.10 12.62
CA LYS A 66 -12.94 7.93 13.39
C LYS A 66 -14.44 8.01 13.66
N VAL A 67 -15.19 7.01 13.20
CA VAL A 67 -16.63 6.88 13.51
C VAL A 67 -16.79 6.09 14.81
N ASN A 68 -16.09 4.96 14.93
CA ASN A 68 -15.92 4.18 16.16
C ASN A 68 -14.66 3.31 16.04
N ASP A 69 -14.40 2.42 17.00
CA ASP A 69 -13.20 1.57 17.00
C ASP A 69 -13.14 0.58 15.81
N LYS A 70 -14.30 0.24 15.24
CA LYS A 70 -14.45 -0.72 14.15
C LYS A 70 -14.62 -0.05 12.79
N LYS A 71 -14.81 1.27 12.73
CA LYS A 71 -15.17 2.00 11.52
C LYS A 71 -14.45 3.35 11.43
N MET A 72 -13.79 3.58 10.29
CA MET A 72 -13.07 4.82 10.00
C MET A 72 -13.30 5.25 8.56
N SER A 73 -13.32 6.56 8.32
CA SER A 73 -13.32 7.15 6.99
C SER A 73 -12.01 7.89 6.77
N ILE A 74 -11.34 7.63 5.66
CA ILE A 74 -10.05 8.20 5.30
C ILE A 74 -10.27 9.10 4.09
N HIS A 75 -10.11 10.40 4.28
CA HIS A 75 -10.12 11.39 3.23
C HIS A 75 -8.71 11.52 2.66
N ILE A 76 -8.52 11.24 1.38
CA ILE A 76 -7.22 11.13 0.73
C ILE A 76 -7.20 12.06 -0.50
N ASP A 77 -6.14 12.85 -0.62
CA ASP A 77 -5.78 13.52 -1.87
C ASP A 77 -5.09 12.51 -2.79
N THR A 78 -5.85 11.95 -3.73
CA THR A 78 -5.38 10.96 -4.71
C THR A 78 -4.93 11.60 -6.02
N THR A 79 -4.94 12.93 -6.14
CA THR A 79 -4.44 13.62 -7.35
C THR A 79 -3.00 13.26 -7.74
N PRO A 80 -2.07 12.93 -6.81
CA PRO A 80 -0.72 12.54 -7.23
C PRO A 80 -0.62 11.19 -7.94
N LEU A 81 -1.69 10.38 -7.97
CA LEU A 81 -1.73 9.10 -8.71
C LEU A 81 -1.64 9.28 -10.23
N ASP A 82 -2.07 10.42 -10.77
CA ASP A 82 -1.98 10.75 -12.21
C ASP A 82 -0.51 10.91 -12.68
N SER A 83 0.42 11.06 -11.73
CA SER A 83 1.83 11.25 -12.05
C SER A 83 2.44 10.02 -12.75
N SER A 84 3.13 10.23 -13.86
CA SER A 84 3.80 9.17 -14.64
C SER A 84 4.91 8.43 -13.88
N ARG A 85 5.42 9.02 -12.80
CA ARG A 85 6.40 8.44 -11.86
C ARG A 85 5.78 7.64 -10.72
N ILE A 86 4.46 7.69 -10.54
CA ILE A 86 3.74 6.94 -9.51
C ILE A 86 3.05 5.74 -10.14
N LYS A 87 3.49 4.55 -9.75
CA LYS A 87 2.84 3.30 -10.11
C LYS A 87 1.52 3.15 -9.35
N ASP A 88 1.54 3.38 -8.05
CA ASP A 88 0.39 3.26 -7.16
C ASP A 88 0.68 3.98 -5.83
N CYS A 89 -0.31 4.06 -4.95
CA CYS A 89 -0.16 4.39 -3.54
C CYS A 89 -0.85 3.30 -2.72
N LEU A 90 -0.13 2.72 -1.76
CA LEU A 90 -0.68 1.74 -0.82
C LEU A 90 -1.26 2.47 0.37
N LEU A 91 -2.53 2.23 0.64
CA LEU A 91 -3.14 2.46 1.94
C LEU A 91 -2.83 1.26 2.83
N GLU A 92 -1.90 1.47 3.75
CA GLU A 92 -1.42 0.50 4.73
C GLU A 92 -2.25 0.66 6.02
N VAL A 93 -2.86 -0.42 6.48
CA VAL A 93 -3.73 -0.44 7.65
C VAL A 93 -3.22 -1.51 8.63
N ASP A 94 -2.80 -1.06 9.82
CA ASP A 94 -2.57 -1.95 10.96
C ASP A 94 -3.86 -2.04 11.78
N TYR A 95 -4.43 -3.24 11.89
CA TYR A 95 -5.69 -3.47 12.59
C TYR A 95 -5.69 -4.78 13.36
N GLU A 96 -6.50 -4.81 14.41
CA GLU A 96 -6.86 -6.00 15.16
C GLU A 96 -8.33 -6.30 14.91
N GLY A 97 -8.64 -7.56 14.56
CA GLY A 97 -9.98 -7.97 14.19
C GLY A 97 -9.95 -9.30 13.45
N ASP A 98 -11.09 -9.71 12.93
CA ASP A 98 -11.22 -10.93 12.13
C ASP A 98 -11.01 -10.63 10.64
N ILE A 99 -11.80 -9.71 10.09
CA ILE A 99 -11.77 -9.33 8.66
C ILE A 99 -11.83 -7.81 8.53
N GLY A 100 -10.93 -7.23 7.75
CA GLY A 100 -10.98 -5.84 7.31
C GLY A 100 -11.70 -5.70 5.97
N TYR A 101 -12.56 -4.68 5.84
CA TYR A 101 -13.28 -4.36 4.62
C TYR A 101 -13.05 -2.89 4.24
N ALA A 102 -12.64 -2.64 3.00
CA ALA A 102 -12.40 -1.31 2.46
C ALA A 102 -13.42 -1.00 1.37
N PHE A 103 -14.10 0.12 1.51
CA PHE A 103 -15.11 0.58 0.58
C PHE A 103 -14.72 1.95 0.02
N TYR A 104 -14.95 2.13 -1.28
CA TYR A 104 -15.06 3.45 -1.89
C TYR A 104 -16.52 3.63 -2.28
N GLU A 105 -17.14 4.71 -1.78
CA GLU A 105 -18.61 4.86 -1.80
C GLU A 105 -19.27 3.58 -1.23
N ASP A 106 -20.11 2.91 -2.03
CA ASP A 106 -20.80 1.66 -1.66
C ASP A 106 -20.12 0.40 -2.22
N LYS A 107 -18.96 0.54 -2.89
CA LYS A 107 -18.26 -0.57 -3.54
C LYS A 107 -17.14 -1.09 -2.67
N LEU A 108 -17.14 -2.40 -2.40
CA LEU A 108 -16.00 -3.09 -1.80
C LEU A 108 -14.81 -3.05 -2.79
N ILE A 109 -13.72 -2.41 -2.37
CA ILE A 109 -12.49 -2.29 -3.18
C ILE A 109 -11.42 -3.28 -2.73
N ASN A 110 -11.42 -3.69 -1.47
CA ASN A 110 -10.49 -4.67 -0.92
C ASN A 110 -11.00 -5.25 0.41
N ASP A 111 -10.60 -6.48 0.71
CA ASP A 111 -10.84 -7.17 1.97
C ASP A 111 -9.61 -7.98 2.39
N ASP A 112 -9.40 -8.13 3.70
CA ASP A 112 -8.27 -8.87 4.25
C ASP A 112 -8.67 -9.67 5.50
N TYR A 113 -8.17 -10.90 5.59
CA TYR A 113 -8.30 -11.73 6.79
C TYR A 113 -7.11 -11.49 7.71
N SER A 114 -7.38 -11.15 8.97
CA SER A 114 -6.33 -10.78 9.91
C SER A 114 -5.35 -11.93 10.10
N ASN A 115 -4.10 -11.68 9.73
CA ASN A 115 -2.99 -12.63 9.85
C ASN A 115 -1.81 -12.03 10.64
N GLY A 116 -2.04 -10.90 11.31
CA GLY A 116 -1.03 -10.15 12.06
C GLY A 116 -0.04 -9.36 11.20
N ARG A 117 -0.29 -9.21 9.89
CA ARG A 117 0.46 -8.31 9.00
C ARG A 117 -0.36 -7.07 8.71
N VAL A 118 0.35 -6.02 8.30
CA VAL A 118 -0.26 -4.81 7.75
C VAL A 118 -1.03 -5.18 6.48
N TRP A 119 -2.24 -4.62 6.36
CA TRP A 119 -3.09 -4.78 5.20
C TRP A 119 -2.84 -3.67 4.20
N ASP A 120 -2.43 -4.05 2.98
CA ASP A 120 -2.08 -3.14 1.90
C ASP A 120 -3.20 -3.04 0.86
N ILE A 121 -3.73 -1.83 0.65
CA ILE A 121 -4.78 -1.55 -0.32
C ILE A 121 -4.21 -0.62 -1.41
N GLY A 122 -4.10 -1.09 -2.65
CA GLY A 122 -3.71 -0.24 -3.79
C GLY A 122 -4.82 0.74 -4.17
N LEU A 123 -4.50 2.01 -4.36
CA LEU A 123 -5.48 3.07 -4.63
C LEU A 123 -5.72 3.30 -6.13
N LYS A 124 -4.68 3.23 -6.98
CA LYS A 124 -4.75 3.68 -8.38
C LYS A 124 -5.84 3.03 -9.24
N HIS A 125 -6.15 1.77 -8.99
CA HIS A 125 -7.18 1.04 -9.74
C HIS A 125 -8.54 0.99 -9.03
N ASN A 126 -8.60 1.45 -7.79
CA ASN A 126 -9.76 1.29 -6.91
C ASN A 126 -10.53 2.57 -6.67
N VAL A 127 -9.87 3.73 -6.79
CA VAL A 127 -10.47 5.04 -6.53
C VAL A 127 -10.12 6.04 -7.64
N PRO A 128 -10.95 7.07 -7.88
CA PRO A 128 -10.62 8.13 -8.82
C PRO A 128 -9.46 9.00 -8.32
N GLU A 129 -8.86 9.75 -9.24
CA GLU A 129 -7.77 10.69 -8.98
C GLU A 129 -8.36 12.07 -8.66
N THR A 130 -8.62 12.35 -7.38
CA THR A 130 -9.28 13.58 -6.92
C THR A 130 -8.81 13.99 -5.53
N LYS A 131 -9.07 15.24 -5.13
CA LYS A 131 -8.63 15.78 -3.83
C LYS A 131 -9.39 15.24 -2.63
N ASP A 132 -10.62 14.80 -2.85
CA ASP A 132 -11.57 14.47 -1.78
C ASP A 132 -12.04 13.00 -1.87
N THR A 133 -11.13 12.09 -2.18
CA THR A 133 -11.43 10.65 -2.21
C THR A 133 -11.69 10.16 -0.79
N VAL A 134 -12.78 9.44 -0.55
CA VAL A 134 -13.09 8.87 0.77
C VAL A 134 -13.09 7.35 0.70
N VAL A 135 -12.18 6.74 1.46
CA VAL A 135 -12.14 5.28 1.67
C VAL A 135 -12.67 4.98 3.06
N ASN A 136 -13.70 4.13 3.14
CA ASN A 136 -14.30 3.70 4.40
C ASN A 136 -13.77 2.32 4.78
N LEU A 137 -13.22 2.21 5.99
CA LEU A 137 -12.76 0.96 6.57
C LEU A 137 -13.77 0.45 7.59
N THR A 138 -14.03 -0.85 7.57
CA THR A 138 -14.82 -1.55 8.59
C THR A 138 -14.12 -2.84 9.00
N ILE A 139 -13.96 -3.05 10.31
CA ILE A 139 -13.33 -4.24 10.88
C ILE A 139 -14.40 -5.11 11.56
N SER A 140 -14.45 -6.38 11.19
CA SER A 140 -15.23 -7.39 11.90
C SER A 140 -14.50 -7.76 13.21
N PRO A 141 -15.18 -7.77 14.38
CA PRO A 141 -14.55 -8.11 15.63
C PRO A 141 -14.24 -9.61 15.76
N ILE A 142 -13.12 -9.92 16.41
CA ILE A 142 -12.86 -11.27 16.92
C ILE A 142 -13.82 -11.50 18.09
N ARG A 143 -14.64 -12.54 17.99
CA ARG A 143 -15.48 -13.00 19.11
C ARG A 143 -14.75 -14.12 19.82
N LYS A 144 -14.41 -13.93 21.11
CA LYS A 144 -14.00 -15.06 21.96
C LYS A 144 -15.18 -16.03 22.09
N ASP A 145 -14.87 -17.33 22.01
CA ASP A 145 -15.83 -18.44 22.01
C ASP A 145 -17.04 -18.20 22.93
N HIS A 146 -18.20 -17.94 22.31
CA HIS A 146 -19.46 -17.95 23.03
C HIS A 146 -19.80 -19.39 23.43
N TYR A 147 -19.70 -19.70 24.72
CA TYR A 147 -20.39 -20.85 25.29
C TYR A 147 -21.89 -20.55 25.27
N VAL A 148 -22.64 -21.13 24.32
CA VAL A 148 -24.11 -21.09 24.36
C VAL A 148 -24.56 -21.97 25.53
N LYS A 149 -24.81 -21.37 26.70
CA LYS A 149 -25.55 -22.05 27.76
C LYS A 149 -27.01 -22.17 27.32
N SER A 150 -27.35 -23.32 26.76
CA SER A 150 -28.72 -23.70 26.36
C SER A 150 -29.57 -24.15 27.54
N ASP A 151 -29.64 -23.36 28.61
CA ASP A 151 -30.59 -23.59 29.70
C ASP A 151 -31.04 -22.25 30.30
N SER A 152 -32.15 -21.70 29.80
CA SER A 152 -33.25 -21.08 30.57
C SER A 152 -34.15 -20.16 29.69
N PRO A 153 -35.46 -20.08 29.97
CA PRO A 153 -36.45 -19.37 29.15
C PRO A 153 -36.49 -17.87 29.42
N MET A 154 -36.81 -17.07 28.38
CA MET A 154 -37.26 -15.67 28.46
C MET A 154 -36.59 -14.77 29.53
N ALA A 155 -35.36 -14.31 29.32
CA ALA A 155 -34.80 -13.21 30.12
C ALA A 155 -33.87 -12.34 29.26
N ALA A 156 -33.98 -11.02 29.47
CA ALA A 156 -33.38 -9.94 28.69
C ALA A 156 -31.94 -10.20 28.24
N ARG A 157 -31.69 -10.09 26.93
CA ARG A 157 -30.35 -9.94 26.37
C ARG A 157 -29.84 -8.53 26.69
N SER A 158 -29.18 -8.38 27.84
CA SER A 158 -28.08 -7.42 27.94
C SER A 158 -26.83 -8.16 27.45
N GLU A 159 -26.47 -7.97 26.18
CA GLU A 159 -25.13 -8.34 25.71
C GLU A 159 -24.12 -7.43 26.42
N GLU A 160 -23.63 -7.86 27.58
CA GLU A 160 -22.36 -7.37 28.12
C GLU A 160 -21.29 -7.77 27.11
N ASN A 161 -20.80 -6.78 26.35
CA ASN A 161 -19.72 -6.88 25.36
C ASN A 161 -18.36 -7.16 26.04
N GLU A 162 -18.27 -8.22 26.83
CA GLU A 162 -17.02 -8.68 27.42
C GLU A 162 -16.34 -9.68 26.46
N GLY A 163 -15.76 -9.20 25.37
CA GLY A 163 -14.85 -10.04 24.57
C GLY A 163 -14.72 -9.77 23.07
N GLU A 164 -15.30 -8.70 22.54
CA GLU A 164 -15.09 -8.32 21.12
C GLU A 164 -13.85 -7.43 20.96
N VAL A 165 -12.88 -7.88 20.17
CA VAL A 165 -11.69 -7.08 19.81
C VAL A 165 -11.80 -6.66 18.35
N ALA A 166 -11.91 -5.34 18.12
CA ALA A 166 -11.76 -4.71 16.82
C ALA A 166 -11.19 -3.30 17.01
N ASN A 167 -10.01 -3.05 16.45
CA ASN A 167 -9.36 -1.75 16.53
C ASN A 167 -8.53 -1.48 15.27
N ILE A 168 -8.40 -0.21 14.89
CA ILE A 168 -7.47 0.24 13.87
C ILE A 168 -6.36 1.02 14.58
N ASN A 169 -5.14 0.52 14.50
CA ASN A 169 -3.98 0.99 15.25
C ASN A 169 -3.24 2.10 14.48
N GLU A 170 -2.90 1.84 13.22
CA GLU A 170 -2.12 2.74 12.38
C GLU A 170 -2.66 2.75 10.94
N ILE A 171 -2.61 3.93 10.32
CA ILE A 171 -2.94 4.14 8.91
C ILE A 171 -1.77 4.89 8.29
N LYS A 172 -1.28 4.42 7.14
CA LYS A 172 -0.21 5.06 6.38
C LYS A 172 -0.49 5.01 4.88
N LEU A 173 0.02 6.01 4.17
CA LEU A 173 0.04 6.04 2.71
C LEU A 173 1.49 5.91 2.24
N THR A 174 1.77 4.88 1.45
CA THR A 174 3.09 4.62 0.89
C THR A 174 3.04 4.68 -0.64
N PRO A 175 3.67 5.68 -1.28
CA PRO A 175 3.79 5.71 -2.72
C PRO A 175 4.65 4.55 -3.24
N ILE A 176 4.23 3.94 -4.34
CA ILE A 176 5.06 3.06 -5.17
C ILE A 176 5.52 3.85 -6.39
N TYR A 177 6.80 4.18 -6.43
CA TYR A 177 7.45 4.87 -7.54
C TYR A 177 7.77 3.89 -8.67
N LYS A 178 7.71 4.41 -9.90
CA LYS A 178 8.11 3.74 -11.13
C LYS A 178 9.31 4.48 -11.74
N PHE A 179 10.38 3.73 -12.00
CA PHE A 179 11.60 4.22 -12.63
C PHE A 179 11.74 3.58 -14.00
N ASN A 180 11.74 4.38 -15.07
CA ASN A 180 11.94 3.87 -16.43
C ASN A 180 13.43 3.91 -16.77
N LEU A 181 14.03 2.75 -17.04
CA LEU A 181 15.45 2.61 -17.38
C LEU A 181 15.68 2.65 -18.89
N ILE A 182 14.83 1.98 -19.67
CA ILE A 182 14.85 2.04 -21.14
C ILE A 182 13.41 2.17 -21.65
N SER A 183 13.23 3.01 -22.67
CA SER A 183 12.09 2.95 -23.60
C SER A 183 12.64 2.87 -25.03
N LEU A 184 12.49 1.74 -25.73
CA LEU A 184 12.94 1.62 -27.15
C LEU A 184 11.84 1.99 -28.16
N PHE A 185 10.86 2.81 -27.76
CA PHE A 185 9.88 3.37 -28.67
C PHE A 185 9.88 4.90 -28.57
N ASN A 186 10.40 5.53 -29.63
CA ASN A 186 10.04 6.87 -30.09
C ASN A 186 9.22 6.71 -31.36
#